data_AF-A0A3M5X5M1-F1
#
_entry.id   AF-A0A3M5X5M1-F1
#
_cell.length_a   1.000
_cell.length_b   1.000
_cell.length_c   1.000
_cell.angle_alpha   90.00
_cell.angle_beta   90.00
_cell.angle_gamma   90.00
#
_symmetry.space_group_name_H-M   'P 1'
#
loop_
_entity.id
_entity.type
_entity.pdbx_description
1 polymer ?
#
loop_
_entity_poly.entity_id
_entity_poly.type
_entity_poly.pdbx_seq_one_letter_code
_entity_poly.pdbx_strand_id
1 'polypeptide(L)'
;MTKPHTPTPFHRHNRQLLALLLEDQPWFSARDLGRMIGWPLNERTLRKLDADQHRMITLDLHGEARSELMVSESGAYAMMVHHYHAENRGLRQWITHEVVPALRDGQVPFDDCTPNLSMLQWPGLSVSMLHWHSEPWIRLRDMPRVLTHPQMQVDARPHSLARSWWRAVLPASRLS
;
A
#
# COMPACT_ATOMS: atom_id res chain seq x y z
N MET A 1 4.54 -3.07 26.46
CA MET A 1 4.77 -4.33 25.73
C MET A 1 4.10 -4.19 24.39
N THR A 2 4.87 -4.18 23.29
CA THR A 2 4.33 -4.07 21.92
C THR A 2 3.53 -5.33 21.62
N LYS A 3 2.35 -5.19 21.01
CA LYS A 3 1.54 -6.35 20.60
C LYS A 3 2.32 -7.17 19.56
N PRO A 4 2.29 -8.51 19.64
CA PRO A 4 2.95 -9.34 18.64
C PRO A 4 2.22 -9.21 17.30
N HIS A 5 2.97 -9.24 16.20
CA HIS A 5 2.44 -9.10 14.84
C HIS A 5 2.37 -10.46 14.15
N THR A 6 1.24 -10.78 13.52
CA THR A 6 1.10 -12.02 12.75
C THR A 6 1.74 -11.85 11.37
N PRO A 7 2.81 -12.60 11.02
CA PRO A 7 3.42 -12.51 9.70
C PRO A 7 2.66 -13.35 8.66
N THR A 8 2.75 -12.96 7.40
CA THR A 8 2.24 -13.71 6.25
C THR A 8 3.37 -14.59 5.65
N PRO A 9 3.17 -15.91 5.51
CA PRO A 9 4.16 -16.79 4.91
C PRO A 9 4.06 -16.83 3.39
N PHE A 10 5.17 -16.60 2.70
CA PHE A 10 5.32 -16.77 1.25
C PHE A 10 6.24 -17.95 0.95
N HIS A 11 6.05 -18.63 -0.18
CA HIS A 11 6.84 -19.81 -0.53
C HIS A 11 7.41 -19.71 -1.94
N ARG A 12 8.70 -20.07 -2.07
CA ARG A 12 9.38 -20.20 -3.37
C ARG A 12 10.39 -21.34 -3.31
N HIS A 13 10.32 -22.26 -4.28
CA HIS A 13 11.23 -23.41 -4.37
C HIS A 13 11.40 -24.17 -3.04
N ASN A 14 10.29 -24.45 -2.35
CA ASN A 14 10.26 -25.13 -1.06
C ASN A 14 11.00 -24.39 0.08
N ARG A 15 11.25 -23.09 -0.07
CA ARG A 15 11.74 -22.19 0.98
C ARG A 15 10.65 -21.20 1.34
N GLN A 16 10.42 -21.05 2.64
CA GLN A 16 9.46 -20.08 3.17
C GLN A 16 10.15 -18.73 3.40
N LEU A 17 9.39 -17.66 3.21
CA LEU A 17 9.72 -16.29 3.57
C LEU A 17 8.59 -15.72 4.42
N LEU A 18 8.83 -15.51 5.71
CA LEU A 18 7.93 -14.72 6.55
C LEU A 18 8.05 -13.24 6.22
N ALA A 19 6.91 -12.61 5.98
CA ALA A 19 6.83 -11.19 5.71
C ALA A 19 5.72 -10.51 6.51
N LEU A 20 5.86 -9.21 6.74
CA LEU A 20 4.95 -8.40 7.52
C LEU A 20 4.84 -7.03 6.87
N LEU A 21 3.63 -6.51 6.69
CA LEU A 21 3.43 -5.10 6.41
C LEU A 21 3.28 -4.35 7.74
N LEU A 22 4.19 -3.42 8.01
CA LEU A 22 4.18 -2.60 9.22
C LEU A 22 4.46 -1.15 8.82
N GLU A 23 3.59 -0.22 9.24
CA GLU A 23 3.74 1.21 8.93
C GLU A 23 3.81 1.49 7.40
N ASP A 24 3.01 0.78 6.60
CA ASP A 24 3.02 0.78 5.11
C ASP A 24 4.36 0.37 4.47
N GLN A 25 5.28 -0.19 5.28
CA GLN A 25 6.56 -0.71 4.83
C GLN A 25 6.57 -2.24 4.90
N PRO A 26 7.01 -2.93 3.83
CA PRO A 26 7.23 -4.37 3.88
C PRO A 26 8.50 -4.73 4.67
N TRP A 27 8.36 -5.71 5.54
CA TRP A 27 9.41 -6.29 6.36
C TRP A 27 9.50 -7.79 6.14
N PHE A 28 10.71 -8.33 6.11
CA PHE A 28 11.01 -9.73 5.81
C PHE A 28 11.86 -10.35 6.91
N SER A 29 11.62 -11.62 7.29
CA SER A 29 12.51 -12.31 8.23
C SER A 29 13.93 -12.40 7.65
N ALA A 30 14.90 -11.87 8.39
CA ALA A 30 16.31 -11.91 8.02
C ALA A 30 16.80 -13.36 7.86
N ARG A 31 16.31 -14.24 8.73
CA ARG A 31 16.67 -15.67 8.74
C ARG A 31 16.23 -16.35 7.45
N ASP A 32 14.98 -16.15 7.05
CA ASP A 32 14.41 -16.76 5.85
C ASP A 32 15.02 -16.16 4.59
N LEU A 33 15.10 -14.82 4.53
CA LEU A 33 15.71 -14.11 3.42
C LEU A 33 17.17 -14.54 3.21
N GLY A 34 17.95 -14.72 4.28
CA GLY A 34 19.32 -15.21 4.19
C GLY A 34 19.42 -16.62 3.60
N ARG A 35 18.48 -17.52 3.94
CA ARG A 35 18.40 -18.85 3.32
C ARG A 35 18.05 -18.78 1.84
N MET A 36 17.24 -17.81 1.42
CA MET A 36 16.88 -17.63 0.01
C MET A 36 18.04 -17.04 -0.81
N ILE A 37 18.77 -16.07 -0.25
CA ILE A 37 19.95 -15.45 -0.87
C ILE A 37 21.17 -16.40 -0.87
N GLY A 38 21.18 -17.39 0.03
CA GLY A 38 22.34 -18.26 0.26
C GLY A 38 23.42 -17.58 1.12
N TRP A 39 23.08 -16.50 1.81
CA TRP A 39 23.98 -15.76 2.69
C TRP A 39 23.32 -15.46 4.03
N PRO A 40 23.88 -15.90 5.17
CA PRO A 40 23.26 -15.66 6.47
C PRO A 40 23.26 -14.17 6.85
N LEU A 41 22.06 -13.64 7.08
CA LEU A 41 21.83 -12.27 7.54
C LEU A 41 21.94 -12.20 9.07
N ASN A 42 23.18 -12.28 9.56
CA ASN A 42 23.51 -12.16 10.98
C ASN A 42 23.81 -10.69 11.34
N GLU A 43 23.96 -10.38 12.63
CA GLU A 43 24.28 -9.03 13.12
C GLU A 43 25.44 -8.35 12.37
N ARG A 44 26.51 -9.09 12.05
CA ARG A 44 27.65 -8.55 11.29
C ARG A 44 27.26 -8.13 9.87
N THR A 45 26.43 -8.93 9.20
CA THR A 45 25.95 -8.64 7.85
C THR A 45 25.03 -7.42 7.87
N LEU A 46 24.20 -7.29 8.91
CA LEU A 46 23.30 -6.15 9.09
C LEU A 46 24.00 -4.83 9.39
N ARG A 47 25.27 -4.83 9.85
CA ARG A 47 26.04 -3.58 9.98
C ARG A 47 26.27 -2.86 8.64
N LYS A 48 26.00 -3.53 7.52
CA LYS A 48 26.02 -2.93 6.18
C LYS A 48 24.71 -2.21 5.84
N LEU A 49 23.68 -2.40 6.64
CA LEU A 49 22.37 -1.80 6.47
C LEU A 49 22.25 -0.59 7.40
N ASP A 50 21.44 0.38 6.98
CA ASP A 50 21.11 1.54 7.78
C ASP A 50 20.12 1.15 8.92
N ALA A 51 20.03 2.00 9.94
CA ALA A 51 19.21 1.72 11.13
C ALA A 51 17.70 1.60 10.84
N ASP A 52 17.22 2.17 9.73
CA ASP A 52 15.85 2.05 9.23
C ASP A 52 15.60 0.75 8.45
N GLN A 53 16.66 0.08 8.02
CA GLN A 53 16.59 -1.10 7.14
C GLN A 53 16.49 -2.42 7.90
N HIS A 54 16.69 -2.41 9.21
CA HIS A 54 16.56 -3.60 10.05
C HIS A 54 15.90 -3.25 11.39
N ARG A 55 15.06 -4.15 11.90
CA ARG A 55 14.35 -3.94 13.16
C ARG A 55 14.10 -5.29 13.85
N MET A 56 14.23 -5.34 15.17
CA MET A 56 13.72 -6.47 15.95
C MET A 56 12.21 -6.30 16.12
N ILE A 57 11.43 -7.27 15.66
CA ILE A 57 9.97 -7.25 15.73
C ILE A 57 9.51 -8.51 16.45
N THR A 58 8.56 -8.37 17.37
CA THR A 58 7.92 -9.53 18.01
C THR A 58 6.83 -10.05 17.08
N LEU A 59 7.03 -11.25 16.55
CA LEU A 59 6.06 -11.94 15.71
C LEU A 59 5.22 -12.91 16.54
N ASP A 60 3.94 -13.03 16.19
CA ASP A 60 3.08 -14.12 16.66
C ASP A 60 3.21 -15.30 15.70
N LEU A 61 3.87 -16.36 16.13
CA LEU A 61 4.02 -17.59 15.37
C LEU A 61 3.20 -18.68 16.04
N HIS A 62 1.97 -18.89 15.56
CA HIS A 62 1.06 -19.92 16.07
C HIS A 62 0.73 -19.78 17.57
N GLY A 63 0.58 -18.56 18.07
CA GLY A 63 0.27 -18.27 19.48
C GLY A 63 1.51 -18.07 20.36
N GLU A 64 2.71 -18.27 19.81
CA GLU A 64 3.97 -17.98 20.51
C GLU A 64 4.56 -16.65 20.03
N ALA A 65 4.71 -15.71 20.97
CA ALA A 65 5.40 -14.45 20.73
C ALA A 65 6.92 -14.67 20.66
N ARG A 66 7.49 -14.52 19.46
CA ARG A 66 8.92 -14.68 19.21
C ARG A 66 9.53 -13.39 18.69
N SER A 67 10.64 -12.98 19.29
CA SER A 67 11.44 -11.87 18.75
C SER A 67 12.21 -12.34 17.52
N GLU A 68 11.95 -11.74 16.37
CA GLU A 68 12.57 -12.07 15.10
C GLU A 68 13.21 -10.80 14.50
N LEU A 69 14.37 -11.00 13.89
CA LEU A 69 15.08 -9.95 13.19
C LEU A 69 14.47 -9.78 11.79
N MET A 70 13.97 -8.59 11.52
CA MET A 70 13.31 -8.25 10.26
C MET A 70 14.14 -7.24 9.48
N VAL A 71 14.10 -7.36 8.16
CA VAL A 71 14.77 -6.47 7.20
C VAL A 71 13.70 -5.81 6.35
N SER A 72 13.80 -4.49 6.14
CA SER A 72 12.88 -3.78 5.26
C SER A 72 13.06 -4.18 3.81
N GLU A 73 12.13 -3.77 2.94
CA GLU A 73 12.28 -3.92 1.49
C GLU A 73 13.57 -3.30 0.94
N SER A 74 13.92 -2.08 1.36
CA SER A 74 15.15 -1.42 0.93
C SER A 74 16.40 -2.19 1.39
N GLY A 75 16.41 -2.68 2.63
CA GLY A 75 17.50 -3.49 3.16
C GLY A 75 17.64 -4.83 2.45
N ALA A 76 16.52 -5.48 2.11
CA ALA A 76 16.51 -6.74 1.38
C ALA A 76 17.18 -6.60 0.00
N TYR A 77 16.83 -5.53 -0.74
CA TYR A 77 17.48 -5.25 -2.02
C TYR A 77 18.95 -4.87 -1.87
N ALA A 78 19.30 -4.06 -0.86
CA ALA A 78 20.70 -3.75 -0.57
C ALA A 78 21.52 -5.03 -0.33
N MET A 79 20.97 -5.98 0.44
CA MET A 79 21.65 -7.25 0.69
C MET A 79 21.83 -8.09 -0.57
N MET A 80 20.84 -8.14 -1.47
CA MET A 80 20.95 -8.86 -2.74
C MET A 80 21.99 -8.24 -3.68
N VAL A 81 22.15 -6.91 -3.65
CA VAL A 81 23.18 -6.20 -4.43
C VAL A 81 24.57 -6.48 -3.85
N HIS A 82 24.72 -6.42 -2.52
CA HIS A 82 25.99 -6.71 -1.86
C HIS A 82 26.44 -8.16 -2.02
N HIS A 83 25.51 -9.11 -2.06
CA HIS A 83 25.78 -10.53 -2.22
C HIS A 83 25.19 -11.03 -3.53
N TYR A 84 25.74 -10.54 -4.64
CA TYR A 84 25.25 -10.90 -5.96
C TYR A 84 25.38 -12.40 -6.24
N HIS A 85 24.25 -13.03 -6.58
CA HIS A 85 24.17 -14.40 -7.06
C HIS A 85 23.19 -14.44 -8.24
N ALA A 86 23.43 -15.28 -9.25
CA ALA A 86 22.55 -15.38 -10.43
C ALA A 86 21.08 -15.69 -10.05
N GLU A 87 20.86 -16.48 -8.99
CA GLU A 87 19.54 -16.82 -8.47
C GLU A 87 18.82 -15.61 -7.82
N ASN A 88 19.56 -14.60 -7.37
CA ASN A 88 19.01 -13.41 -6.72
C ASN A 88 18.23 -12.53 -7.70
N ARG A 89 18.47 -12.65 -9.01
CA ARG A 89 17.66 -11.94 -10.01
C ARG A 89 16.19 -12.40 -9.96
N GLY A 90 15.99 -13.71 -9.92
CA GLY A 90 14.67 -14.32 -9.80
C GLY A 90 14.05 -14.07 -8.43
N LEU A 91 14.86 -14.11 -7.36
CA LEU A 91 14.39 -13.76 -6.01
C LEU A 91 13.91 -12.31 -5.93
N ARG A 92 14.71 -11.36 -6.44
CA ARG A 92 14.33 -9.94 -6.49
C ARG A 92 13.03 -9.74 -7.25
N GLN A 93 12.91 -10.31 -8.45
CA GLN A 93 11.69 -10.22 -9.25
C GLN A 93 10.47 -10.78 -8.50
N TRP A 94 10.63 -11.94 -7.86
CA TRP A 94 9.58 -12.56 -7.07
C TRP A 94 9.14 -11.68 -5.89
N ILE A 95 10.08 -11.11 -5.14
CA ILE A 95 9.74 -10.18 -4.05
C ILE A 95 8.99 -8.96 -4.58
N THR A 96 9.51 -8.31 -5.63
CA THR A 96 8.95 -7.06 -6.16
C THR A 96 7.57 -7.23 -6.79
N HIS A 97 7.34 -8.33 -7.52
CA HIS A 97 6.11 -8.48 -8.33
C HIS A 97 5.06 -9.39 -7.69
N GLU A 98 5.44 -10.24 -6.73
CA GLU A 98 4.49 -11.15 -6.09
C GLU A 98 4.35 -10.84 -4.61
N VAL A 99 5.45 -10.81 -3.85
CA VAL A 99 5.40 -10.71 -2.39
C VAL A 99 4.93 -9.34 -1.91
N VAL A 100 5.57 -8.27 -2.40
CA VAL A 100 5.25 -6.89 -1.97
C VAL A 100 3.83 -6.49 -2.35
N PRO A 101 3.35 -6.72 -3.59
CA PRO A 101 1.95 -6.46 -3.95
C PRO A 101 0.99 -7.28 -3.09
N ALA A 102 1.22 -8.59 -2.92
CA ALA A 102 0.34 -9.44 -2.11
C ALA A 102 0.28 -9.03 -0.63
N LEU A 103 1.38 -8.53 -0.07
CA LEU A 103 1.42 -7.96 1.28
C LEU A 103 0.58 -6.70 1.41
N ARG A 104 0.65 -5.82 0.41
CA ARG A 104 -0.12 -4.56 0.38
C ARG A 104 -1.61 -4.84 0.18
N ASP A 105 -1.94 -5.74 -0.75
CA ASP A 105 -3.32 -6.13 -1.06
C ASP A 105 -3.97 -6.87 0.12
N GLY A 106 -3.21 -7.72 0.82
CA GLY A 106 -3.70 -8.49 1.97
C GLY A 106 -4.01 -7.65 3.22
N GLN A 107 -3.54 -6.41 3.29
CA GLN A 107 -3.90 -5.46 4.36
C GLN A 107 -5.16 -4.66 4.06
N VAL A 108 -5.61 -4.64 2.81
CA VAL A 108 -6.90 -4.07 2.48
C VAL A 108 -7.94 -5.16 2.74
N PRO A 109 -8.91 -4.96 3.64
CA PRO A 109 -10.06 -5.85 3.70
C PRO A 109 -10.59 -5.99 2.27
N PHE A 110 -10.86 -7.21 1.82
CA PHE A 110 -11.32 -7.51 0.46
C PHE A 110 -12.52 -6.64 -0.01
N ASP A 111 -13.22 -5.98 0.92
CA ASP A 111 -14.30 -5.04 0.67
C ASP A 111 -13.88 -3.60 0.28
N ASP A 112 -12.67 -3.10 0.63
CA ASP A 112 -12.28 -1.68 0.45
C ASP A 112 -11.56 -1.37 -0.88
N CYS A 113 -10.95 -2.38 -1.53
CA CYS A 113 -10.29 -2.25 -2.83
C CYS A 113 -11.17 -2.71 -4.01
N THR A 114 -12.33 -3.28 -3.74
CA THR A 114 -13.28 -3.59 -4.81
C THR A 114 -13.98 -2.29 -5.20
N PRO A 115 -13.90 -1.82 -6.45
CA PRO A 115 -14.65 -0.65 -6.89
C PRO A 115 -16.14 -0.91 -6.67
N ASN A 116 -16.69 -0.35 -5.59
CA ASN A 116 -18.09 -0.53 -5.24
C ASN A 116 -18.88 0.67 -5.76
N LEU A 117 -19.79 0.40 -6.69
CA LEU A 117 -20.70 1.41 -7.19
C LEU A 117 -21.94 1.45 -6.29
N SER A 118 -22.08 2.53 -5.52
CA SER A 118 -23.29 2.86 -4.79
C SER A 118 -24.07 3.96 -5.51
N MET A 119 -25.30 4.22 -5.06
CA MET A 119 -26.12 5.29 -5.58
C MET A 119 -26.49 6.24 -4.45
N LEU A 120 -26.02 7.49 -4.56
CA LEU A 120 -26.40 8.58 -3.68
C LEU A 120 -27.80 9.06 -4.05
N GLN A 121 -28.70 9.10 -3.08
CA GLN A 121 -30.10 9.50 -3.24
C GLN A 121 -30.37 10.77 -2.43
N TRP A 122 -30.69 11.86 -3.13
CA TRP A 122 -31.30 13.05 -2.55
C TRP A 122 -32.73 13.20 -3.10
N PRO A 123 -33.60 13.98 -2.44
CA PRO A 123 -34.95 14.24 -2.93
C PRO A 123 -34.94 14.88 -4.32
N GLY A 124 -35.20 14.08 -5.35
CA GLY A 124 -35.19 14.51 -6.75
C GLY A 124 -33.85 14.39 -7.49
N LEU A 125 -32.81 13.84 -6.86
CA LEU A 125 -31.52 13.59 -7.54
C LEU A 125 -30.89 12.26 -7.12
N SER A 126 -30.56 11.44 -8.13
CA SER A 126 -29.82 10.19 -7.98
C SER A 126 -28.46 10.32 -8.68
N VAL A 127 -27.36 10.07 -7.98
CA VAL A 127 -26.00 10.14 -8.53
C VAL A 127 -25.24 8.86 -8.23
N SER A 128 -24.53 8.32 -9.24
CA SER A 128 -23.64 7.18 -9.03
C SER A 128 -22.39 7.61 -8.24
N MET A 129 -22.07 6.88 -7.19
CA MET A 129 -20.90 7.09 -6.34
C MET A 129 -20.02 5.85 -6.40
N LEU A 130 -18.74 6.04 -6.70
CA LEU A 130 -17.74 4.98 -6.67
C LEU A 130 -17.00 5.06 -5.33
N HIS A 131 -17.00 3.98 -4.56
CA HIS A 131 -16.13 3.85 -3.40
C HIS A 131 -14.81 3.22 -3.85
N TRP A 132 -13.71 3.92 -3.62
CA TRP A 132 -12.36 3.48 -3.95
C TRP A 132 -11.42 3.91 -2.83
N HIS A 133 -10.75 2.96 -2.16
CA HIS A 133 -9.90 3.21 -0.99
C HIS A 133 -10.62 3.99 0.11
N SER A 134 -11.87 3.61 0.40
CA SER A 134 -12.73 4.27 1.39
C SER A 134 -13.04 5.76 1.11
N GLU A 135 -12.74 6.27 -0.09
CA GLU A 135 -13.12 7.60 -0.55
C GLU A 135 -14.32 7.54 -1.52
N PRO A 136 -15.33 8.42 -1.37
CA PRO A 136 -16.45 8.51 -2.31
C PRO A 136 -16.12 9.40 -3.51
N TRP A 137 -16.16 8.82 -4.70
CA TRP A 137 -15.93 9.50 -5.96
C TRP A 137 -17.25 9.71 -6.72
N ILE A 138 -17.56 10.96 -7.06
CA ILE A 138 -18.68 11.29 -7.97
C ILE A 138 -18.10 11.61 -9.34
N ARG A 139 -18.75 11.14 -10.40
CA ARG A 139 -18.32 11.47 -11.77
C ARG A 139 -18.41 12.98 -11.98
N LEU A 140 -17.35 13.58 -12.51
CA LEU A 140 -17.31 15.03 -12.75
C LEU A 140 -18.48 15.54 -13.62
N ARG A 141 -18.98 14.73 -14.56
CA ARG A 141 -20.16 15.07 -15.39
C ARG A 141 -21.47 15.23 -14.61
N ASP A 142 -21.56 14.62 -13.43
CA ASP A 142 -22.75 14.67 -12.58
C ASP A 142 -22.69 15.89 -11.62
N MET A 143 -21.53 16.54 -11.48
CA MET A 143 -21.33 17.73 -10.63
C MET A 143 -22.25 18.90 -10.94
N PRO A 144 -22.54 19.26 -12.20
CA PRO A 144 -23.48 20.35 -12.49
C PRO A 144 -24.85 20.12 -11.85
N ARG A 145 -25.35 18.87 -11.85
CA ARG A 145 -26.64 18.51 -11.25
C ARG A 145 -26.60 18.57 -9.72
N VAL A 146 -25.49 18.08 -9.15
CA VAL A 146 -25.19 18.11 -7.72
C VAL A 146 -25.17 19.54 -7.18
N LEU A 147 -24.44 20.44 -7.83
CA LEU A 147 -24.30 21.84 -7.43
C LEU A 147 -25.59 22.65 -7.59
N THR A 148 -26.48 22.26 -8.50
CA THR A 148 -27.80 22.89 -8.68
C THR A 148 -28.85 22.38 -7.70
N HIS A 149 -28.54 21.35 -6.90
CA HIS A 149 -29.52 20.72 -6.02
C HIS A 149 -29.89 21.63 -4.83
N PRO A 150 -31.18 21.84 -4.52
CA PRO A 150 -31.62 22.78 -3.47
C PRO A 150 -31.02 22.48 -2.08
N GLN A 151 -30.80 21.20 -1.75
CA GLN A 151 -30.19 20.81 -0.46
C GLN A 151 -28.67 21.05 -0.39
N MET A 152 -28.00 21.26 -1.54
CA MET A 152 -26.59 21.69 -1.56
C MET A 152 -26.45 23.20 -1.62
N GLN A 153 -27.51 23.91 -1.99
CA GLN A 153 -27.67 25.36 -1.78
C GLN A 153 -28.09 25.64 -0.33
N VAL A 154 -27.36 25.10 0.66
CA VAL A 154 -27.49 25.60 2.04
C VAL A 154 -26.92 27.01 2.03
N ASP A 155 -27.75 28.00 2.40
CA ASP A 155 -27.50 29.44 2.52
C ASP A 155 -26.02 29.85 2.67
N ALA A 156 -25.30 29.83 1.55
CA ALA A 156 -23.98 30.44 1.46
C ALA A 156 -24.23 31.94 1.36
N ARG A 157 -24.25 32.63 2.51
CA ARG A 157 -24.03 34.08 2.54
C ARG A 157 -22.82 34.36 1.64
N PRO A 158 -22.93 35.25 0.64
CA PRO A 158 -21.96 35.33 -0.43
C PRO A 158 -20.69 36.00 0.08
N HIS A 159 -19.71 35.20 0.50
CA HIS A 159 -18.33 35.64 0.39
C HIS A 159 -17.89 35.32 -1.04
N SER A 160 -17.66 36.38 -1.80
CA SER A 160 -17.23 36.35 -3.18
C SER A 160 -16.02 35.42 -3.38
N LEU A 161 -16.27 34.21 -3.85
CA LEU A 161 -15.33 33.50 -4.71
C LEU A 161 -15.97 33.40 -6.09
N ALA A 162 -16.14 34.57 -6.68
CA ALA A 162 -16.32 34.74 -8.10
C ALA A 162 -15.07 34.22 -8.81
N ARG A 163 -15.10 32.94 -9.21
CA ARG A 163 -14.74 32.42 -10.55
C ARG A 163 -14.75 30.91 -10.52
N SER A 164 -15.50 30.35 -11.46
CA SER A 164 -15.69 28.92 -11.75
C SER A 164 -14.35 28.18 -11.87
N TRP A 165 -13.94 27.50 -10.80
CA TRP A 165 -12.78 26.60 -10.79
C TRP A 165 -12.83 25.55 -11.92
N TRP A 166 -14.03 25.13 -12.35
CA TRP A 166 -14.23 24.19 -13.46
C TRP A 166 -13.94 24.77 -14.86
N ARG A 167 -13.86 26.10 -15.02
CA ARG A 167 -13.35 26.71 -16.27
C ARG A 167 -11.82 26.78 -16.32
N ALA A 168 -11.12 26.51 -15.22
CA ALA A 168 -9.65 26.53 -15.19
C ALA A 168 -9.01 25.20 -15.65
N VAL A 169 -9.81 24.15 -15.89
CA VAL A 169 -9.31 22.79 -16.19
C VAL A 169 -9.50 22.38 -17.66
N LEU A 170 -9.87 23.30 -18.55
CA LEU A 170 -9.83 23.01 -19.99
C LEU A 170 -8.43 23.36 -20.54
N PRO A 171 -7.66 22.39 -21.05
CA PRO A 171 -6.49 22.72 -21.86
C PRO A 171 -6.99 23.41 -23.13
N ALA A 172 -6.59 24.66 -23.33
CA ALA A 172 -6.81 25.37 -24.57
C ALA A 172 -5.96 24.71 -25.67
N SER A 173 -6.52 23.74 -26.38
CA SER A 173 -5.95 23.24 -27.63
C SER A 173 -6.12 24.30 -28.71
N ARG A 174 -5.12 25.19 -28.84
CA ARG A 174 -4.85 25.90 -30.09
C ARG A 174 -4.04 24.97 -30.98
N LEU A 175 -4.55 24.63 -32.15
CA LEU A 175 -3.70 24.46 -33.33
C LEU A 175 -4.47 24.96 -34.56
N SER A 176 -3.71 25.71 -35.36
CA SER A 176 -4.06 26.41 -36.59
C SER A 176 -4.25 25.46 -37.76
#